data_AF-A0A0T6B485-F1
#
_entry.id   AF-A0A0T6B485-F1
#
_cell.length_a   1.000
_cell.length_b   1.000
_cell.length_c   1.000
_cell.angle_alpha   90.00
_cell.angle_beta   90.00
_cell.angle_gamma   90.00
#
_symmetry.space_group_name_H-M   'P 1'
#
loop_
_entity.id
_entity.type
_entity.pdbx_description
1 polymer ?
#
loop_
_entity_poly.entity_id
_entity_poly.type
_entity_poly.pdbx_seq_one_letter_code
_entity_poly.pdbx_strand_id
1 'polypeptide(L)'
;NRCHLAHMKPQQLVEHGEHEQEWGGYFIIKGLERLVRMLLMTRRNYPITIKRSNWKSRGLSFSEYGVLIRCVTSDQTSTTNVLHFVNDGSAKLMFSYRKILYYAPLILIMKCLCDYTDHYIYKKLTEGCEDDLYYSECIQNMLRSIHSEGLHTHQECKNYIGKMFRVKFYECPGWWTDDQVTNFIMQKCILIYLTTAKDKFNMLVFMTKKLFSFSQDGCKLEGADAVMMQELLL
;
A
#
# COMPACT_ATOMS: atom_id res chain seq x y z
N ASN A 1 -2.75 -29.69 9.36
CA ASN A 1 -2.60 -31.17 9.18
C ASN A 1 -1.19 -31.66 9.51
N ARG A 2 -0.71 -31.45 10.75
CA ARG A 2 0.61 -31.91 11.22
C ARG A 2 0.57 -32.45 12.66
N CYS A 3 -0.61 -32.55 13.26
CA CYS A 3 -0.81 -33.15 14.58
C CYS A 3 -1.19 -34.62 14.42
N HIS A 4 -0.71 -35.50 15.30
CA HIS A 4 -1.07 -36.92 15.30
C HIS A 4 -2.55 -37.16 15.63
N LEU A 5 -3.17 -36.23 16.36
CA LEU A 5 -4.60 -36.29 16.70
C LEU A 5 -5.52 -35.91 15.53
N ALA A 6 -4.96 -35.51 14.38
CA ALA A 6 -5.76 -35.11 13.23
C ALA A 6 -6.65 -36.27 12.75
N HIS A 7 -7.96 -36.01 12.66
CA HIS A 7 -8.99 -36.96 12.25
C HIS A 7 -9.23 -38.16 13.18
N MET A 8 -8.67 -38.16 14.40
CA MET A 8 -9.03 -39.15 15.40
C MET A 8 -10.48 -38.97 15.86
N LYS A 9 -11.18 -40.10 16.08
CA LYS A 9 -12.52 -40.09 16.70
C LYS A 9 -12.40 -39.88 18.22
N PRO A 10 -13.44 -39.39 18.90
CA PRO A 10 -13.44 -39.21 20.36
C PRO A 10 -12.96 -40.44 21.15
N GLN A 11 -13.36 -41.64 20.74
CA GLN A 11 -12.90 -42.88 21.37
C GLN A 11 -11.37 -43.08 21.24
N GLN A 12 -10.80 -42.78 20.08
CA GLN A 12 -9.37 -42.90 19.85
C GLN A 12 -8.59 -41.83 20.61
N LEU A 13 -9.14 -40.62 20.77
CA LEU A 13 -8.53 -39.57 21.60
C LEU A 13 -8.36 -40.06 23.05
N VAL A 14 -9.42 -40.64 23.62
CA VAL A 14 -9.39 -41.20 24.99
C VAL A 14 -8.38 -42.34 25.10
N GLU A 15 -8.30 -43.23 24.10
CA GLU A 15 -7.30 -44.32 24.05
C GLU A 15 -5.85 -43.79 24.05
N HIS A 16 -5.63 -42.60 23.50
CA HIS A 16 -4.32 -41.94 23.46
C HIS A 16 -4.09 -40.99 24.65
N GLY A 17 -4.98 -40.99 25.65
CA GLY A 17 -4.86 -40.18 26.87
C GLY A 17 -5.27 -38.71 26.70
N GLU A 18 -5.91 -38.36 25.59
CA GLU A 18 -6.44 -37.02 25.32
C GLU A 18 -7.89 -36.90 25.76
N HIS A 19 -8.37 -35.65 25.88
CA HIS A 19 -9.77 -35.39 26.16
C HIS A 19 -10.67 -35.81 24.97
N GLU A 20 -11.84 -36.41 25.23
CA GLU A 20 -12.76 -36.87 24.17
C GLU A 20 -13.22 -35.75 23.22
N GLN A 21 -13.22 -34.51 23.73
CA GLN A 21 -13.57 -33.29 23.03
C GLN A 21 -12.36 -32.35 22.92
N GLU A 22 -11.17 -32.87 22.64
CA GLU A 22 -9.98 -32.04 22.46
C GLU A 22 -10.19 -31.05 21.28
N TRP A 23 -10.06 -29.74 21.56
CA TRP A 23 -10.32 -28.68 20.58
C TRP A 23 -9.09 -28.33 19.75
N GLY A 24 -7.89 -28.53 20.29
CA GLY A 24 -6.63 -28.14 19.69
C GLY A 24 -6.54 -26.62 19.40
N GLY A 25 -5.72 -26.25 18.42
CA GLY A 25 -5.54 -24.84 18.02
C GLY A 25 -4.54 -24.04 18.88
N TYR A 26 -3.86 -24.72 19.81
CA TYR A 26 -2.77 -24.18 20.61
C TYR A 26 -1.47 -24.95 20.35
N PHE A 27 -0.38 -24.44 20.90
CA PHE A 27 0.96 -25.00 20.83
C PHE A 27 1.39 -25.45 22.22
N ILE A 28 2.11 -26.56 22.29
CA ILE A 28 2.76 -27.03 23.51
C ILE A 28 4.24 -26.67 23.43
N ILE A 29 4.69 -25.77 24.31
CA ILE A 29 6.07 -25.29 24.35
C ILE A 29 6.63 -25.57 25.74
N LYS A 30 7.58 -26.50 25.85
CA LYS A 30 8.20 -26.93 27.12
C LYS A 30 7.15 -27.36 28.16
N GLY A 31 6.14 -28.12 27.73
CA GLY A 31 5.05 -28.61 28.59
C GLY A 31 3.98 -27.57 28.94
N LEU A 32 4.05 -26.36 28.36
CA LEU A 32 3.07 -25.31 28.59
C LEU A 32 2.23 -25.08 27.34
N GLU A 33 0.92 -25.02 27.52
CA GLU A 33 -0.02 -24.66 26.46
C GLU A 33 0.02 -23.15 26.21
N ARG A 34 0.12 -22.79 24.93
CA ARG A 34 0.27 -21.41 24.45
C ARG A 34 -0.51 -21.24 23.16
N LEU A 35 -1.25 -20.14 23.04
CA LEU A 35 -1.99 -19.82 21.82
C LEU A 35 -1.49 -18.50 21.22
N VAL A 36 -1.49 -18.42 19.89
CA VAL A 36 -1.27 -17.15 19.18
C VAL A 36 -2.59 -16.39 19.19
N ARG A 37 -2.60 -15.19 19.77
CA ARG A 37 -3.82 -14.38 19.85
C ARG A 37 -4.14 -13.81 18.47
N MET A 38 -5.40 -13.92 18.08
CA MET A 38 -5.92 -13.22 16.90
C MET A 38 -5.77 -11.71 17.08
N LEU A 39 -5.39 -11.02 16.00
CA LEU A 39 -5.19 -9.58 16.00
C LEU A 39 -6.16 -8.91 15.03
N LEU A 40 -6.78 -7.81 15.46
CA LEU A 40 -7.52 -6.93 14.56
C LEU A 40 -6.54 -6.14 13.71
N MET A 41 -6.74 -6.19 12.40
CA MET A 41 -5.97 -5.47 11.40
C MET A 41 -6.90 -4.65 10.52
N THR A 42 -6.35 -3.65 9.83
CA THR A 42 -7.09 -2.94 8.79
C THR A 42 -7.41 -3.89 7.64
N ARG A 43 -8.63 -3.78 7.11
CA ARG A 43 -9.13 -4.55 5.97
C ARG A 43 -8.15 -4.55 4.81
N ARG A 44 -7.84 -5.73 4.29
CA ARG A 44 -6.90 -5.90 3.17
C ARG A 44 -7.45 -5.34 1.86
N ASN A 45 -6.56 -4.83 1.03
CA ASN A 45 -6.75 -4.48 -0.38
C ASN A 45 -7.93 -3.52 -0.64
N TYR A 46 -8.30 -2.73 0.36
CA TYR A 46 -9.36 -1.72 0.28
C TYR A 46 -8.79 -0.34 0.65
N PRO A 47 -8.93 0.69 -0.21
CA PRO A 47 -8.41 2.01 0.06
C PRO A 47 -9.37 2.80 0.97
N ILE A 48 -8.90 3.17 2.16
CA ILE A 48 -9.69 3.75 3.25
C ILE A 48 -9.35 5.23 3.40
N THR A 49 -10.36 6.11 3.46
CA THR A 49 -10.16 7.53 3.80
C THR A 49 -9.87 7.67 5.29
N ILE A 50 -8.77 8.34 5.60
CA ILE A 50 -8.30 8.54 6.97
C ILE A 50 -7.94 10.01 7.17
N LYS A 51 -8.37 10.55 8.30
CA LYS A 51 -7.98 11.86 8.81
C LYS A 51 -7.12 11.66 10.06
N ARG A 52 -5.87 12.08 10.03
CA ARG A 52 -4.94 11.98 11.17
C ARG A 52 -4.17 13.29 11.33
N SER A 53 -4.41 13.99 12.44
CA SER A 53 -3.74 15.25 12.79
C SER A 53 -2.21 15.13 12.77
N ASN A 54 -1.68 14.00 13.27
CA ASN A 54 -0.24 13.70 13.30
C ASN A 54 0.40 13.56 11.91
N TRP A 55 -0.34 13.57 10.81
CA TRP A 55 0.27 13.61 9.47
C TRP A 55 0.81 14.99 9.11
N LYS A 56 0.28 16.06 9.72
CA LYS A 56 0.80 17.42 9.53
C LYS A 56 2.26 17.56 9.99
N SER A 57 2.72 16.72 10.92
CA SER A 57 4.12 16.74 11.40
C SER A 57 5.10 15.95 10.52
N ARG A 58 4.64 15.32 9.42
CA ARG A 58 5.50 14.49 8.54
C ARG A 58 6.36 15.30 7.57
N GLY A 59 6.07 16.57 7.40
CA GLY A 59 6.84 17.47 6.56
C GLY A 59 6.08 18.76 6.26
N LEU A 60 6.76 19.69 5.62
CA LEU A 60 6.14 20.95 5.21
C LEU A 60 4.93 20.69 4.31
N SER A 61 3.83 21.40 4.57
CA SER A 61 2.59 21.37 3.81
C SER A 61 1.83 20.04 3.79
N PHE A 62 2.22 19.01 4.56
CA PHE A 62 1.38 17.82 4.69
C PHE A 62 0.04 18.18 5.33
N SER A 63 -1.05 17.68 4.74
CA SER A 63 -2.38 17.76 5.33
C SER A 63 -2.62 16.61 6.31
N GLU A 64 -3.78 16.63 6.97
CA GLU A 64 -4.27 15.50 7.77
C GLU A 64 -5.02 14.44 6.95
N TYR A 65 -5.21 14.67 5.65
CA TYR A 65 -6.02 13.82 4.77
C TYR A 65 -5.14 12.82 4.01
N GLY A 66 -5.67 11.60 3.86
CA GLY A 66 -5.00 10.56 3.11
C GLY A 66 -5.88 9.34 2.87
N VAL A 67 -5.49 8.55 1.88
CA VAL A 67 -6.11 7.26 1.55
C VAL A 67 -5.11 6.15 1.87
N LEU A 68 -5.43 5.33 2.87
CA LEU A 68 -4.60 4.22 3.33
C LEU A 68 -5.07 2.92 2.70
N ILE A 69 -4.14 2.11 2.21
CA ILE A 69 -4.42 0.73 1.77
C ILE A 69 -3.41 -0.23 2.38
N ARG A 70 -3.93 -1.27 3.05
CA ARG A 70 -3.12 -2.41 3.49
C ARG A 70 -3.13 -3.47 2.40
N CYS A 71 -2.02 -3.60 1.69
CA CYS A 71 -1.81 -4.55 0.61
C CYS A 71 -1.40 -5.91 1.18
N VAL A 72 -2.13 -6.97 0.85
CA VAL A 72 -1.83 -8.35 1.32
C VAL A 72 -1.77 -9.28 0.12
N THR A 73 -0.65 -9.98 -0.03
CA THR A 73 -0.41 -10.99 -1.07
C THR A 73 -0.98 -12.36 -0.68
N SER A 74 -1.00 -13.30 -1.63
CA SER A 74 -1.54 -14.66 -1.41
C SER A 74 -0.84 -15.45 -0.30
N ASP A 75 0.45 -15.18 -0.07
CA ASP A 75 1.28 -15.73 1.01
C ASP A 75 1.10 -15.01 2.37
N GLN A 76 0.10 -14.13 2.48
CA GLN A 76 -0.18 -13.28 3.64
C GLN A 76 0.90 -12.24 3.97
N THR A 77 1.93 -12.07 3.13
CA THR A 77 2.85 -10.94 3.24
C THR A 77 2.07 -9.63 3.08
N SER A 78 2.34 -8.64 3.93
CA SER A 78 1.60 -7.37 3.89
C SER A 78 2.51 -6.15 3.91
N THR A 79 2.06 -5.09 3.23
CA THR A 79 2.66 -3.76 3.28
C THR A 79 1.56 -2.71 3.28
N THR A 80 1.86 -1.52 3.80
CA THR A 80 0.91 -0.42 3.81
C THR A 80 1.39 0.67 2.85
N ASN A 81 0.49 1.12 1.98
CA ASN A 81 0.69 2.34 1.19
C ASN A 81 -0.32 3.40 1.65
N VAL A 82 0.12 4.66 1.70
CA VAL A 82 -0.77 5.78 2.02
C VAL A 82 -0.57 6.88 0.99
N LEU A 83 -1.63 7.29 0.33
CA LEU A 83 -1.62 8.46 -0.54
C LEU A 83 -2.01 9.68 0.28
N HIS A 84 -1.08 10.60 0.48
CA HIS A 84 -1.28 11.81 1.26
C HIS A 84 -1.66 12.98 0.37
N PHE A 85 -2.65 13.76 0.79
CA PHE A 85 -2.91 15.08 0.22
C PHE A 85 -1.97 16.11 0.87
N VAL A 86 -1.41 17.00 0.06
CA VAL A 86 -0.50 18.05 0.48
C VAL A 86 -1.20 19.39 0.19
N ASN A 87 -1.08 20.36 1.10
CA ASN A 87 -1.79 21.64 1.04
C ASN A 87 -1.40 22.52 -0.16
N ASP A 88 -0.35 22.16 -0.89
CA ASP A 88 0.03 22.76 -2.18
C ASP A 88 -0.78 22.21 -3.37
N GLY A 89 -1.77 21.35 -3.12
CA GLY A 89 -2.58 20.69 -4.14
C GLY A 89 -1.92 19.44 -4.74
N SER A 90 -0.76 19.01 -4.22
CA SER A 90 -0.07 17.80 -4.68
C SER A 90 -0.45 16.55 -3.87
N ALA A 91 -0.07 15.38 -4.42
CA ALA A 91 -0.23 14.08 -3.76
C ALA A 91 1.11 13.35 -3.67
N LYS A 92 1.40 12.81 -2.48
CA LYS A 92 2.61 12.02 -2.21
C LYS A 92 2.24 10.61 -1.78
N LEU A 93 2.83 9.61 -2.44
CA LEU A 93 2.66 8.21 -2.07
C LEU A 93 3.70 7.83 -1.03
N MET A 94 3.23 7.36 0.11
CA MET A 94 4.03 6.75 1.16
C MET A 94 4.06 5.24 0.99
N PHE A 95 5.25 4.66 1.11
CA PHE A 95 5.44 3.21 1.20
C PHE A 95 6.47 2.88 2.26
N SER A 96 6.28 1.72 2.91
CA SER A 96 7.24 1.21 3.89
C SER A 96 8.16 0.17 3.29
N TYR A 97 9.44 0.24 3.65
CA TYR A 97 10.39 -0.83 3.39
C TYR A 97 11.33 -0.97 4.60
N ARG A 98 11.45 -2.20 5.12
CA ARG A 98 12.22 -2.54 6.33
C ARG A 98 12.01 -1.58 7.51
N LYS A 99 10.75 -1.29 7.83
CA LYS A 99 10.32 -0.39 8.93
C LYS A 99 10.67 1.10 8.71
N ILE A 100 11.24 1.47 7.57
CA ILE A 100 11.47 2.87 7.19
C ILE A 100 10.34 3.30 6.24
N LEU A 101 9.83 4.52 6.45
CA LEU A 101 8.82 5.13 5.60
C LEU A 101 9.48 6.02 4.56
N TYR A 102 9.08 5.85 3.30
CA TYR A 102 9.53 6.66 2.18
C TYR A 102 8.34 7.34 1.53
N TYR A 103 8.57 8.53 0.96
CA TYR A 103 7.57 9.34 0.30
C TYR A 103 8.07 9.69 -1.09
N ALA A 104 7.23 9.52 -2.10
CA ALA A 104 7.53 9.89 -3.47
C ALA A 104 6.35 10.65 -4.09
N PRO A 105 6.57 11.62 -4.99
CA PRO A 105 5.50 12.24 -5.77
C PRO A 105 4.68 11.17 -6.49
N LEU A 106 3.34 11.30 -6.45
CA LEU A 106 2.43 10.34 -7.08
C LEU A 106 2.75 10.14 -8.57
N ILE A 107 2.89 11.24 -9.32
CA ILE A 107 3.13 11.20 -10.77
C ILE A 107 4.45 10.51 -11.11
N LEU A 108 5.49 10.69 -10.29
CA LEU A 108 6.76 9.99 -10.47
C LEU A 108 6.59 8.47 -10.38
N ILE A 109 5.81 8.00 -9.39
CA ILE A 109 5.50 6.57 -9.25
C ILE A 109 4.67 6.07 -10.44
N MET A 110 3.66 6.83 -10.87
CA MET A 110 2.82 6.47 -12.02
C MET A 110 3.63 6.37 -13.32
N LYS A 111 4.52 7.33 -13.59
CA LYS A 111 5.45 7.29 -14.72
C LYS A 111 6.44 6.13 -14.63
N CYS A 112 6.85 5.69 -13.44
CA CYS A 112 7.71 4.51 -13.29
C CYS A 112 6.97 3.18 -13.50
N LEU A 113 5.66 3.14 -13.23
CA LEU A 113 4.85 1.93 -13.39
C LEU A 113 4.54 1.62 -14.86
N CYS A 114 4.12 2.62 -15.63
CA CYS A 114 3.72 2.45 -17.02
C CYS A 114 4.34 3.53 -17.90
N ASP A 115 4.80 3.13 -19.10
CA ASP A 115 5.30 4.06 -20.11
C ASP A 115 4.11 4.73 -20.84
N TYR A 116 3.47 5.66 -20.15
CA TYR A 116 2.35 6.44 -20.67
C TYR A 116 2.74 7.91 -20.82
N THR A 117 2.15 8.55 -21.83
CA THR A 117 2.31 9.99 -22.05
C THR A 117 1.60 10.79 -20.95
N ASP A 118 2.07 12.00 -20.68
CA ASP A 118 1.43 12.90 -19.70
C ASP A 118 -0.04 13.17 -20.04
N HIS A 119 -0.35 13.27 -21.33
CA HIS A 119 -1.74 13.42 -21.79
C HIS A 119 -2.61 12.22 -21.39
N TYR A 120 -2.10 10.99 -21.53
CA TYR A 120 -2.84 9.79 -21.12
C TYR A 120 -3.02 9.74 -19.59
N ILE A 121 -1.97 10.05 -18.83
CA ILE A 121 -2.02 10.10 -17.36
C ILE A 121 -3.04 11.15 -16.91
N TYR A 122 -2.97 12.36 -17.46
CA TYR A 122 -3.91 13.45 -17.19
C TYR A 122 -5.35 13.02 -17.46
N LYS A 123 -5.62 12.51 -18.68
CA LYS A 123 -6.96 12.07 -19.08
C LYS A 123 -7.52 11.01 -18.14
N LYS A 124 -6.71 10.03 -17.72
CA LYS A 124 -7.17 8.99 -16.79
C LYS A 124 -7.45 9.52 -15.38
N LEU A 125 -6.65 10.47 -14.91
CA LEU A 125 -6.89 11.13 -13.63
C LEU A 125 -8.14 12.01 -13.66
N THR A 126 -8.43 12.72 -14.76
CA THR A 126 -9.57 13.64 -14.84
C THR A 126 -10.87 13.03 -15.36
N GLU A 127 -10.83 11.83 -15.94
CA GLU A 127 -12.02 11.11 -16.46
C GLU A 127 -13.15 11.01 -15.41
N GLY A 128 -14.32 11.58 -15.70
CA GLY A 128 -15.47 11.65 -14.80
C GLY A 128 -15.43 12.77 -13.74
N CYS A 129 -14.41 13.62 -13.78
CA CYS A 129 -14.26 14.81 -12.93
C CYS A 129 -13.88 16.04 -13.77
N GLU A 130 -14.34 16.11 -15.03
CA GLU A 130 -13.96 17.14 -15.99
C GLU A 130 -14.39 18.55 -15.55
N ASP A 131 -15.48 18.64 -14.80
CA ASP A 131 -16.03 19.91 -14.29
C ASP A 131 -15.26 20.48 -13.08
N ASP A 132 -14.44 19.66 -12.42
CA ASP A 132 -13.60 20.11 -11.29
C ASP A 132 -12.32 20.76 -11.81
N LEU A 133 -12.41 22.08 -12.03
CA LEU A 133 -11.29 22.91 -12.50
C LEU A 133 -10.13 22.92 -11.50
N TYR A 134 -10.41 22.92 -10.19
CA TYR A 134 -9.38 22.91 -9.15
C TYR A 134 -8.59 21.60 -9.18
N TYR A 135 -9.29 20.47 -9.24
CA TYR A 135 -8.65 19.16 -9.37
C TYR A 135 -7.82 19.06 -10.65
N SER A 136 -8.40 19.49 -11.77
CA SER A 136 -7.71 19.49 -13.06
C SER A 136 -6.42 20.32 -13.03
N GLU A 137 -6.44 21.50 -12.40
CA GLU A 137 -5.26 22.34 -12.21
C GLU A 137 -4.21 21.67 -11.30
N CYS A 138 -4.64 21.04 -10.20
CA CYS A 138 -3.77 20.26 -9.32
C CYS A 138 -3.04 19.14 -10.07
N ILE A 139 -3.75 18.38 -10.92
CA ILE A 139 -3.12 17.33 -11.75
C ILE A 139 -2.10 17.93 -12.72
N GLN A 140 -2.43 19.04 -13.39
CA GLN A 140 -1.49 19.71 -14.30
C GLN A 140 -0.23 20.17 -13.57
N ASN A 141 -0.38 20.75 -12.38
CA ASN A 141 0.74 21.22 -11.56
C ASN A 141 1.61 20.06 -11.06
N MET A 142 1.01 18.92 -10.70
CA MET A 142 1.75 17.70 -10.36
C MET A 142 2.50 17.11 -11.55
N LEU A 143 1.99 17.22 -12.78
CA LEU A 143 2.71 16.81 -13.98
C LEU A 143 3.88 17.76 -14.25
N ARG A 144 3.63 19.08 -14.22
CA ARG A 144 4.66 20.12 -14.44
C ARG A 144 5.82 20.01 -13.45
N SER A 145 5.55 19.71 -12.17
CA SER A 145 6.61 19.61 -11.16
C SER A 145 7.64 18.53 -11.46
N ILE A 146 7.23 17.41 -12.06
CA ILE A 146 8.16 16.35 -12.50
C ILE A 146 9.04 16.83 -13.65
N HIS A 147 8.48 17.61 -14.58
CA HIS A 147 9.26 18.22 -15.66
C HIS A 147 10.24 19.28 -15.15
N SER A 148 9.89 20.03 -14.10
CA SER A 148 10.82 21.00 -13.46
C SER A 148 12.05 20.33 -12.85
N GLU A 149 11.96 19.05 -12.48
CA GLU A 149 13.09 18.22 -12.03
C GLU A 149 13.89 17.59 -13.18
N GLY A 150 13.56 17.91 -14.44
CA GLY A 150 14.22 17.36 -15.63
C GLY A 150 13.87 15.89 -15.92
N LEU A 151 12.74 15.40 -15.40
CA LEU A 151 12.26 14.04 -15.61
C LEU A 151 11.10 14.06 -16.61
N HIS A 152 11.31 13.54 -17.81
CA HIS A 152 10.33 13.62 -18.89
C HIS A 152 9.86 12.24 -19.33
N THR A 153 10.78 11.29 -19.45
CA THR A 153 10.54 9.93 -19.95
C THR A 153 10.36 8.90 -18.84
N HIS A 154 9.74 7.77 -19.17
CA HIS A 154 9.64 6.60 -18.30
C HIS A 154 11.02 6.14 -17.79
N GLN A 155 12.01 6.09 -18.68
CA GLN A 155 13.36 5.64 -18.34
C GLN A 155 14.08 6.60 -17.40
N GLU A 156 13.97 7.92 -17.61
CA GLU A 156 14.53 8.93 -16.70
C GLU A 156 13.93 8.82 -15.30
N CYS A 157 12.60 8.68 -15.21
CA CYS A 157 11.90 8.51 -13.94
C CYS A 157 12.39 7.25 -13.20
N LYS A 158 12.56 6.13 -13.92
CA LYS A 158 13.06 4.88 -13.33
C LYS A 158 14.51 4.98 -12.90
N ASN A 159 15.36 5.62 -13.69
CA ASN A 159 16.75 5.83 -13.33
C ASN A 159 16.88 6.73 -12.09
N TYR A 160 16.05 7.77 -11.98
CA TYR A 160 16.03 8.68 -10.84
C TYR A 160 15.66 7.95 -9.53
N ILE A 161 14.56 7.20 -9.53
CA ILE A 161 14.14 6.40 -8.36
C ILE A 161 15.22 5.38 -8.00
N GLY A 162 15.74 4.65 -8.98
CA GLY A 162 16.73 3.60 -8.76
C GLY A 162 18.00 4.17 -8.13
N LYS A 163 18.51 5.27 -8.69
CA LYS A 163 19.70 5.97 -8.17
C LYS A 163 19.49 6.45 -6.72
N MET A 164 18.31 7.00 -6.40
CA MET A 164 18.01 7.50 -5.06
C MET A 164 17.89 6.38 -4.03
N PHE A 165 17.34 5.23 -4.42
CA PHE A 165 17.03 4.14 -3.49
C PHE A 165 18.07 3.03 -3.45
N ARG A 166 18.97 2.90 -4.43
CA ARG A 166 19.99 1.83 -4.48
C ARG A 166 20.75 1.65 -3.15
N VAL A 167 21.17 2.75 -2.52
CA VAL A 167 21.90 2.74 -1.25
C VAL A 167 21.07 2.17 -0.09
N LYS A 168 19.75 2.28 -0.17
CA LYS A 168 18.81 1.86 0.88
C LYS A 168 18.35 0.40 0.71
N PHE A 169 18.47 -0.15 -0.49
CA PHE A 169 18.06 -1.51 -0.84
C PHE A 169 19.26 -2.43 -0.98
N TYR A 170 19.95 -2.71 0.14
CA TYR A 170 21.18 -3.51 0.16
C TYR A 170 21.03 -4.97 -0.32
N GLU A 171 19.79 -5.47 -0.43
CA GLU A 171 19.52 -6.80 -0.99
C GLU A 171 19.55 -6.83 -2.52
N CYS A 172 19.42 -5.66 -3.15
CA CYS A 172 19.64 -5.52 -4.58
C CYS A 172 21.14 -5.71 -4.85
N PRO A 173 21.51 -6.63 -5.75
CA PRO A 173 22.89 -6.79 -6.16
C PRO A 173 23.51 -5.51 -6.71
N GLY A 174 24.80 -5.29 -6.43
CA GLY A 174 25.51 -4.08 -6.86
C GLY A 174 25.59 -3.90 -8.39
N TRP A 175 25.50 -5.00 -9.14
CA TRP A 175 25.49 -5.00 -10.60
C TRP A 175 24.13 -4.70 -11.22
N TRP A 176 23.06 -4.53 -10.43
CA TRP A 176 21.77 -4.13 -10.96
C TRP A 176 21.82 -2.71 -11.53
N THR A 177 21.08 -2.48 -12.61
CA THR A 177 20.84 -1.14 -13.15
C THR A 177 19.85 -0.39 -12.26
N ASP A 178 19.83 0.95 -12.35
CA ASP A 178 18.85 1.75 -11.60
C ASP A 178 17.42 1.38 -12.00
N ASP A 179 17.21 1.03 -13.27
CA ASP A 179 15.96 0.49 -13.78
C ASP A 179 15.50 -0.78 -13.04
N GLN A 180 16.41 -1.76 -12.88
CA GLN A 180 16.13 -3.01 -12.18
C GLN A 180 15.81 -2.79 -10.71
N VAL A 181 16.54 -1.89 -10.04
CA VAL A 181 16.26 -1.48 -8.66
C VAL A 181 14.86 -0.85 -8.57
N THR A 182 14.50 0.02 -9.51
CA THR A 182 13.15 0.61 -9.54
C THR A 182 12.07 -0.44 -9.75
N ASN A 183 12.24 -1.37 -10.69
CA ASN A 183 11.28 -2.46 -10.91
C ASN A 183 11.07 -3.28 -9.63
N PHE A 184 12.16 -3.55 -8.90
CA PHE A 184 12.10 -4.24 -7.62
C PHE A 184 11.28 -3.46 -6.58
N ILE A 185 11.50 -2.15 -6.45
CA ILE A 185 10.72 -1.28 -5.55
C ILE A 185 9.24 -1.29 -5.93
N MET A 186 8.92 -1.13 -7.22
CA MET A 186 7.55 -1.16 -7.71
C MET A 186 6.88 -2.51 -7.45
N GLN A 187 7.62 -3.61 -7.51
CA GLN A 187 7.10 -4.95 -7.26
C GLN A 187 6.91 -5.25 -5.77
N LYS A 188 7.87 -4.86 -4.91
CA LYS A 188 7.92 -5.27 -3.49
C LYS A 188 7.34 -4.25 -2.53
N CYS A 189 7.15 -3.00 -2.93
CA CYS A 189 6.71 -1.94 -2.03
C CYS A 189 5.36 -1.32 -2.43
N ILE A 190 5.06 -1.24 -3.72
CA ILE A 190 3.90 -0.50 -4.24
C ILE A 190 2.79 -1.47 -4.63
N LEU A 191 1.64 -1.38 -3.96
CA LEU A 191 0.41 -2.13 -4.28
C LEU A 191 0.68 -3.62 -4.58
N ILE A 192 1.41 -4.28 -3.67
CA ILE A 192 2.04 -5.60 -3.91
C ILE A 192 1.05 -6.73 -4.21
N TYR A 193 -0.23 -6.56 -3.87
CA TYR A 193 -1.28 -7.55 -4.14
C TYR A 193 -1.70 -7.57 -5.61
N LEU A 194 -1.36 -6.52 -6.38
CA LEU A 194 -1.62 -6.43 -7.81
C LEU A 194 -0.41 -6.91 -8.61
N THR A 195 -0.67 -7.75 -9.61
CA THR A 195 0.37 -8.39 -10.42
C THR A 195 0.85 -7.51 -11.57
N THR A 196 -0.06 -6.82 -12.27
CA THR A 196 0.29 -6.01 -13.44
C THR A 196 0.53 -4.55 -13.07
N ALA A 197 1.48 -3.91 -13.76
CA ALA A 197 1.73 -2.48 -13.56
C ALA A 197 0.53 -1.61 -13.96
N LYS A 198 -0.26 -2.06 -14.94
CA LYS A 198 -1.50 -1.41 -15.37
C LYS A 198 -2.56 -1.40 -14.26
N ASP A 199 -2.73 -2.50 -13.54
CA ASP A 199 -3.69 -2.55 -12.43
C ASP A 199 -3.23 -1.66 -11.28
N LYS A 200 -1.92 -1.65 -10.98
CA LYS A 200 -1.34 -0.71 -10.00
C LYS A 200 -1.59 0.74 -10.40
N PHE A 201 -1.39 1.08 -11.67
CA PHE A 201 -1.69 2.40 -12.21
C PHE A 201 -3.17 2.77 -12.05
N ASN A 202 -4.08 1.88 -12.44
CA ASN A 202 -5.53 2.09 -12.32
C ASN A 202 -5.97 2.26 -10.86
N MET A 203 -5.39 1.48 -9.94
CA MET A 203 -5.68 1.60 -8.52
C MET A 203 -5.17 2.91 -7.93
N LEU A 204 -3.99 3.38 -8.35
CA LEU A 204 -3.50 4.71 -7.98
C LEU A 204 -4.43 5.81 -8.51
N VAL A 205 -4.89 5.73 -9.76
CA VAL A 205 -5.89 6.67 -10.32
C VAL A 205 -7.14 6.71 -9.46
N PHE A 206 -7.68 5.54 -9.09
CA PHE A 206 -8.85 5.45 -8.21
C PHE A 206 -8.59 6.07 -6.82
N MET A 207 -7.46 5.75 -6.20
CA MET A 207 -7.07 6.31 -4.91
C MET A 207 -6.90 7.83 -4.97
N THR A 208 -6.37 8.37 -6.07
CA THR A 208 -6.21 9.82 -6.26
C THR A 208 -7.56 10.51 -6.36
N LYS A 209 -8.49 10.02 -7.19
CA LYS A 209 -9.85 10.58 -7.27
C LYS A 209 -10.54 10.56 -5.91
N LYS A 210 -10.45 9.43 -5.20
CA LYS A 210 -11.00 9.29 -3.84
C LYS A 210 -10.35 10.27 -2.85
N LEU A 211 -9.04 10.48 -2.93
CA LEU A 211 -8.31 11.43 -2.07
C LEU A 211 -8.77 12.87 -2.27
N PHE A 212 -8.84 13.33 -3.52
CA PHE A 212 -9.22 14.71 -3.82
C PHE A 212 -10.69 14.97 -3.48
N SER A 213 -11.58 14.03 -3.82
CA SER A 213 -12.97 14.07 -3.37
C SER A 213 -13.08 14.13 -1.83
N PHE A 214 -12.25 13.37 -1.11
CA PHE A 214 -12.20 13.42 0.35
C PHE A 214 -11.67 14.76 0.90
N SER A 215 -10.65 15.36 0.28
CA SER A 215 -10.13 16.67 0.72
C SER A 215 -11.11 17.83 0.51
N GLN A 216 -12.06 17.68 -0.42
CA GLN A 216 -13.11 18.67 -0.70
C GLN A 216 -14.44 18.31 -0.02
N ASP A 217 -14.44 17.45 1.01
CA ASP A 217 -15.63 16.99 1.74
C ASP A 217 -16.70 16.26 0.88
N GLY A 218 -16.37 15.88 -0.36
CA GLY A 218 -17.21 15.07 -1.25
C GLY A 218 -17.27 13.58 -0.88
N CYS A 219 -16.40 13.13 0.02
CA CYS A 219 -16.39 11.77 0.56
C CYS A 219 -16.38 11.80 2.10
N LYS A 220 -17.05 10.83 2.75
CA LYS A 220 -17.02 10.72 4.21
C LYS A 220 -15.72 10.09 4.71
N LEU A 221 -15.35 10.45 5.94
CA LEU A 221 -14.29 9.77 6.68
C LEU A 221 -14.74 8.35 7.01
N GLU A 222 -14.00 7.35 6.54
CA GLU A 222 -14.25 5.94 6.84
C GLU A 222 -13.64 5.54 8.20
N GLY A 223 -12.42 5.99 8.48
CA GLY A 223 -11.72 5.68 9.73
C GLY A 223 -11.23 4.21 9.81
N ALA A 224 -10.23 3.95 10.66
CA ALA A 224 -9.67 2.61 10.82
C ALA A 224 -10.36 1.77 11.93
N ASP A 225 -11.18 2.42 12.75
CA ASP A 225 -11.80 1.81 13.93
C ASP A 225 -13.17 1.19 13.64
N ALA A 226 -13.76 1.50 12.49
CA ALA A 226 -15.01 0.91 12.06
C ALA A 226 -14.81 -0.58 11.72
N VAL A 227 -15.69 -1.44 12.23
CA VAL A 227 -15.63 -2.91 12.00
C VAL A 227 -15.61 -3.25 10.51
N MET A 228 -16.34 -2.50 9.67
CA MET A 228 -16.35 -2.69 8.21
C MET A 228 -14.99 -2.45 7.52
N MET A 229 -14.08 -1.75 8.21
CA MET A 229 -12.72 -1.39 7.77
C MET A 229 -11.66 -2.26 8.45
N GLN A 230 -12.06 -3.31 9.17
CA GLN A 230 -11.18 -4.23 9.88
C GLN A 230 -11.29 -5.66 9.35
N GLU A 231 -10.28 -6.46 9.66
CA GLU A 231 -10.26 -7.91 9.48
C GLU A 231 -9.47 -8.58 10.62
N LEU A 232 -9.65 -9.88 10.80
CA LEU A 232 -8.88 -10.67 11.76
C LEU A 232 -7.67 -11.29 11.09
N LEU A 233 -6.50 -11.09 11.68
CA LEU A 233 -5.32 -11.90 11.43
C LEU A 233 -5.39 -13.13 12.34
N LEU A 234 -5.58 -14.28 11.70
CA LEU A 234 -5.60 -15.60 12.32
C LEU A 234 -4.19 -16.14 12.53
#